data_AF-A0A7C5BHD9-F1
#
_entry.id   AF-A0A7C5BHD9-F1
#
_cell.length_a   1.000
_cell.length_b   1.000
_cell.length_c   1.000
_cell.angle_alpha   90.00
_cell.angle_beta   90.00
_cell.angle_gamma   90.00
#
_symmetry.space_group_name_H-M   'P 1'
#
loop_
_entity.id
_entity.type
_entity.pdbx_description
1 polymer ?
#
loop_
_entity_poly.entity_id
_entity_poly.type
_entity_poly.pdbx_seq_one_letter_code
_entity_poly.pdbx_strand_id
1 'polypeptide(L)' 'MQLRNCTFCGTQIEPGTGVMYIRRDGAYLFFCSRKCRVNMLHLHRIPRNIRWTNDFRNIKNMKHKTSKNP' A
#
# COMPACT_ATOMS: atom_id res chain seq x y z
N MET A 1 1.96 -5.01 21.32
CA MET A 1 1.45 -4.02 20.33
C MET A 1 1.38 -4.68 18.95
N GLN A 2 0.35 -4.39 18.16
CA GLN A 2 0.14 -5.03 16.87
C GLN A 2 0.80 -4.23 15.74
N LEU A 3 1.69 -4.87 14.98
CA LEU A 3 2.28 -4.30 13.77
C LEU A 3 1.23 -4.28 12.65
N ARG A 4 1.02 -3.11 12.04
CA ARG A 4 0.09 -2.93 10.92
C ARG A 4 0.85 -2.55 9.67
N ASN A 5 0.36 -2.99 8.50
CA ASN A 5 0.94 -2.60 7.23
C ASN A 5 0.16 -1.43 6.62
N CYS A 6 0.88 -0.52 5.99
CA CYS A 6 0.28 0.56 5.22
C CYS A 6 -0.41 0.00 3.98
N THR A 7 -1.69 0.30 3.82
CA THR A 7 -2.52 -0.16 2.69
C THR A 7 -2.04 0.39 1.34
N PHE A 8 -1.30 1.50 1.33
CA PHE A 8 -0.82 2.10 0.08
C PHE A 8 0.59 1.65 -0.33
N CYS A 9 1.57 1.78 0.56
CA CYS A 9 2.97 1.48 0.21
C CYS A 9 3.41 0.07 0.61
N GLY A 10 2.65 -0.61 1.46
CA GLY A 10 2.96 -1.96 1.95
C GLY A 10 4.11 -2.01 2.96
N THR A 11 4.52 -0.88 3.53
CA THR A 11 5.53 -0.85 4.61
C THR A 11 4.86 -1.05 5.97
N GLN A 12 5.60 -1.61 6.93
CA GLN A 12 5.14 -1.65 8.32
C GLN A 12 4.98 -0.23 8.88
N ILE A 13 3.94 -0.06 9.69
CA ILE A 13 3.64 1.15 10.44
C ILE A 13 4.11 0.92 11.87
N GLU A 14 4.95 1.82 12.35
CA GLU A 14 5.39 1.84 13.73
C GLU A 14 4.18 2.06 14.68
N PRO A 15 4.06 1.29 15.77
CA PRO A 15 2.98 1.49 16.74
C PRO A 15 2.94 2.92 17.28
N GLY A 16 1.76 3.52 17.34
CA GLY A 16 1.59 4.92 17.75
C GLY A 16 1.77 5.95 16.63
N THR A 17 2.15 5.52 15.43
CA THR A 17 2.34 6.39 14.25
C THR A 17 1.31 6.06 13.15
N GLY A 18 1.09 7.01 12.25
CA GLY A 18 0.22 6.84 11.09
C GLY A 18 -1.23 7.24 11.35
N VAL A 19 -2.11 6.89 10.42
CA VAL A 19 -3.54 7.25 10.46
C VAL A 19 -4.38 6.07 10.00
N MET A 20 -5.48 5.81 10.71
CA MET A 20 -6.54 4.90 10.29
C MET A 20 -7.68 5.70 9.64
N TYR A 21 -8.06 5.31 8.43
CA TYR A 21 -9.20 5.88 7.71
C TYR A 21 -10.26 4.80 7.52
N ILE A 22 -11.47 5.06 8.01
CA ILE A 22 -12.61 4.16 7.86
C ILE A 22 -13.43 4.67 6.67
N ARG A 23 -13.57 3.82 5.66
CA ARG A 23 -14.41 4.10 4.49
C ARG A 23 -15.89 3.91 4.84
N ARG A 24 -16.78 4.49 4.02
CA ARG A 24 -18.24 4.37 4.22
C ARG A 24 -18.76 2.94 4.14
N ASP A 25 -18.07 2.05 3.42
CA ASP A 25 -18.35 0.62 3.33
C ASP A 25 -17.84 -0.17 4.56
N GLY A 26 -17.27 0.50 5.57
CA GLY A 26 -16.72 -0.12 6.78
C GLY A 26 -15.28 -0.64 6.61
N ALA A 27 -14.68 -0.52 5.44
CA ALA A 27 -13.32 -0.98 5.22
C ALA A 27 -12.29 -0.08 5.93
N TYR A 28 -11.33 -0.71 6.62
CA TYR A 28 -10.23 -0.03 7.30
C TYR A 28 -9.04 0.14 6.36
N LEU A 29 -8.58 1.39 6.22
CA LEU A 29 -7.36 1.72 5.50
C LEU A 29 -6.33 2.29 6.48
N PHE A 30 -5.14 1.69 6.52
CA PHE A 30 -4.04 2.15 7.35
C PHE A 30 -3.00 2.89 6.50
N PHE A 31 -2.58 4.06 6.94
CA PHE A 31 -1.59 4.87 6.24
C PHE A 31 -0.40 5.18 7.14
N CYS A 32 0.81 4.90 6.68
CA CYS A 32 2.04 5.26 7.40
C CYS A 32 2.31 6.76 7.43
N SER A 33 1.84 7.52 6.41
CA SER A 33 2.13 8.94 6.28
C SER A 33 1.08 9.68 5.45
N ARG A 34 1.10 11.02 5.53
CA ARG A 34 0.25 11.91 4.72
C ARG A 34 0.40 11.65 3.21
N LYS A 35 1.62 11.34 2.74
CA LYS A 35 1.90 11.03 1.33
C LYS A 35 1.03 9.88 0.82
N CYS A 36 0.97 8.78 1.58
CA CYS A 36 0.19 7.60 1.25
C CYS A 36 -1.32 7.91 1.25
N ARG A 37 -1.79 8.65 2.26
CA ARG A 37 -3.19 9.05 2.37
C ARG A 37 -3.63 9.92 1.19
N VAL A 38 -2.86 10.95 0.84
CA VAL A 38 -3.17 11.88 -0.25
C VAL A 38 -3.16 11.14 -1.60
N ASN A 39 -2.15 10.30 -1.84
CA ASN A 39 -2.09 9.54 -3.09
C ASN A 39 -3.30 8.63 -3.30
N MET A 40 -3.79 7.97 -2.25
CA MET A 40 -4.92 7.06 -2.38
C MET A 40 -6.28 7.77 -2.35
N LEU A 41 -6.50 8.70 -1.41
CA LEU A 41 -7.82 9.30 -1.18
C LEU A 41 -8.10 10.52 -2.05
N HIS A 42 -7.09 11.34 -2.34
CA HIS A 42 -7.28 12.60 -3.08
C HIS A 42 -6.86 12.50 -4.54
N LEU A 43 -5.76 11.80 -4.80
CA LEU A 43 -5.25 11.62 -6.17
C LEU A 43 -5.74 10.32 -6.83
N HIS A 44 -6.48 9.49 -6.08
CA HIS A 44 -7.03 8.21 -6.55
C HIS A 44 -6.01 7.30 -7.25
N ARG A 45 -4.74 7.37 -6.82
CA ARG A 45 -3.68 6.55 -7.39
C ARG A 45 -3.80 5.12 -6.86
N ILE A 46 -3.57 4.16 -7.74
CA ILE A 46 -3.58 2.74 -7.38
C ILE A 46 -2.13 2.32 -7.04
N PRO A 47 -1.87 1.69 -5.88
CA PRO A 47 -0.54 1.23 -5.47
C PRO A 47 0.22 0.48 -6.56
N ARG A 48 -0.46 -0.46 -7.22
CA ARG A 48 0.06 -1.30 -8.30
C ARG A 48 0.66 -0.55 -9.49
N ASN A 49 0.29 0.72 -9.68
CA ASN A 49 0.79 1.56 -10.78
C ASN A 49 1.90 2.53 -10.33
N ILE A 50 2.19 2.61 -9.03
CA ILE A 50 3.18 3.51 -8.46
C ILE A 50 4.48 2.76 -8.20
N ARG A 51 5.56 3.17 -8.88
CA ARG A 51 6.88 2.49 -8.89
C ARG A 51 7.50 2.24 -7.51
N TRP A 52 7.26 3.11 -6.53
CA TRP A 52 7.89 3.04 -5.21
C TRP A 52 7.12 2.21 -4.18
N THR A 53 5.93 1.71 -4.52
CA THR A 53 5.16 0.84 -3.62
C THR A 53 5.67 -0.59 -3.68
N ASN A 54 5.48 -1.34 -2.59
CA ASN A 54 5.81 -2.76 -2.56
C ASN A 54 4.95 -3.55 -3.55
N ASP A 55 3.67 -3.20 -3.72
CA ASP A 55 2.76 -3.85 -4.67
C ASP A 55 3.27 -3.78 -6.10
N PHE A 56 3.77 -2.61 -6.55
CA PHE A 56 4.37 -2.48 -7.88
C PHE A 56 5.58 -3.41 -8.04
N ARG A 57 6.46 -3.46 -7.04
CA ARG A 57 7.65 -4.33 -7.06
C ARG A 57 7.25 -5.80 -7.10
N ASN A 58 6.25 -6.19 -6.32
CA ASN A 58 5.75 -7.56 -6.26
C ASN A 58 5.17 -8.01 -7.61
N ILE A 59 4.34 -7.17 -8.24
CA ILE A 59 3.77 -7.46 -9.56
C ILE A 59 4.86 -7.57 -10.63
N LYS A 60 5.84 -6.66 -10.62
CA LYS A 60 6.99 -6.72 -11.53
C LYS A 60 7.75 -8.04 -11.39
N ASN A 61 7.98 -8.46 -10.14
CA ASN A 61 8.66 -9.72 -9.85
C ASN A 61 7.83 -10.94 -10.27
N MET A 62 6.51 -10.93 -10.08
CA MET A 62 5.61 -12.00 -10.53
C MET A 62 5.66 -12.17 -12.06
N LYS A 63 5.55 -11.07 -12.82
CA LYS A 63 5.63 -11.09 -14.29
C LYS A 63 6.96 -11.65 -14.80
N HIS A 64 8.05 -11.27 -14.14
CA HIS A 64 9.38 -11.74 -14.49
C HIS A 64 9.61 -13.22 -14.14
N LYS A 65 8.93 -13.75 -13.11
CA LYS A 65 8.94 -15.19 -12.82
C LYS A 65 8.15 -15.97 -13.86
N THR A 66 6.97 -15.49 -14.27
CA THR A 66 6.17 -16.14 -15.32
C THR A 66 6.89 -16.18 -16.67
N SER A 67 7.75 -15.20 -16.99
CA SER A 67 8.56 -15.26 -18.22
C SER A 67 9.77 -16.20 -18.14
N LYS A 68 10.12 -16.68 -16.95
CA LYS A 68 11.32 -17.50 -16.70
C LYS A 68 11.04 -18.99 -16.48
N ASN A 69 9.78 -19.38 -16.35
CA ASN A 69 9.37 -20.79 -16.39
C ASN A 69 8.74 -21.07 -17.77
N PRO A 70 9.44 -21.74 -18.69
CA PRO A 70 8.84 -22.23 -19.94
C PRO A 70 7.78 -23.31 -19.67
#